data_AF-A0AAV4BBJ6-F1
#
_entry.id   AF-A0AAV4BBJ6-F1
#
_cell.length_a   1.000
_cell.length_b   1.000
_cell.length_c   1.000
_cell.angle_alpha   90.00
_cell.angle_beta   90.00
_cell.angle_gamma   90.00
#
_symmetry.space_group_name_H-M   'P 1'
#
loop_
_entity.id
_entity.type
_entity.pdbx_description
1 polymer ?
#
loop_
_entity_poly.entity_id
_entity_poly.type
_entity_poly.pdbx_seq_one_letter_code
_entity_poly.pdbx_strand_id
1 'polypeptide(L)'
;MRCAWTLLSRNPTISTWTENNKVGINVKAASALRAFTAHAEAFAEAFGVDHVTLITGYDLRSENLTRDLLGVAFSFGVCSVEPTSLVEESFTEQTANTLAHEIGHSLGCGHDGAGNDCREEDFFVMAPSNALPTSIDKGSNPWTFSTCCVDVMFDFLATYVPSDIRSQC
;
A
#
# COMPACT_ATOMS: atom_id res chain seq x y z
N MET A 1 11.35 -4.44 -20.44
CA MET A 1 11.74 -3.89 -19.13
C MET A 1 10.89 -2.64 -18.93
N ARG A 2 9.88 -2.69 -18.07
CA ARG A 2 9.10 -1.49 -17.71
C ARG A 2 9.93 -0.69 -16.71
N CYS A 3 9.98 0.63 -16.87
CA CYS A 3 10.75 1.50 -15.97
C CYS A 3 9.97 1.68 -14.66
N ALA A 4 10.69 1.69 -13.53
CA ALA A 4 10.16 2.24 -12.29
C ALA A 4 10.34 3.77 -12.35
N TRP A 5 9.27 4.51 -12.04
CA TRP A 5 9.29 5.97 -12.04
C TRP A 5 9.25 6.49 -10.61
N THR A 6 10.11 7.46 -10.30
CA THR A 6 10.16 8.08 -8.97
C THR A 6 10.12 9.59 -9.13
N LEU A 7 9.18 10.23 -8.42
CA LEU A 7 9.08 11.68 -8.32
C LEU A 7 9.33 12.08 -6.87
N LEU A 8 10.37 12.89 -6.64
CA LEU A 8 10.65 13.44 -5.33
C LEU A 8 10.15 14.88 -5.24
N SER A 9 9.08 15.10 -4.48
CA SER A 9 8.67 16.45 -4.11
C SER A 9 9.32 16.85 -2.78
N ARG A 10 10.07 17.96 -2.80
CA ARG A 10 10.59 18.62 -1.58
C ARG A 10 9.86 19.92 -1.25
N ASN A 11 8.91 20.32 -2.10
CA ASN A 11 8.22 21.60 -1.94
C ASN A 11 6.80 21.35 -1.42
N PRO A 12 6.49 21.79 -0.18
CA PRO A 12 5.15 21.67 0.38
C PRO A 12 4.05 22.21 -0.55
N THR A 13 4.31 23.29 -1.28
CA THR A 13 3.26 23.94 -2.09
C THR A 13 2.77 23.10 -3.26
N ILE A 14 3.53 22.07 -3.66
CA ILE A 14 3.13 21.12 -4.73
C ILE A 14 2.73 19.74 -4.17
N SER A 15 2.82 19.54 -2.85
CA SER A 15 2.41 18.31 -2.15
C SER A 15 1.08 18.51 -1.41
N THR A 16 0.09 19.11 -2.08
CA THR A 16 -1.17 19.54 -1.45
C THR A 16 -1.95 18.39 -0.81
N TRP A 17 -1.82 17.17 -1.33
CA TRP A 17 -2.45 15.96 -0.78
C TRP A 17 -1.95 15.61 0.64
N THR A 18 -0.68 15.82 0.96
CA THR A 18 -0.20 15.70 2.36
C THR A 18 -0.46 16.97 3.14
N GLU A 19 -0.13 18.13 2.55
CA GLU A 19 -0.13 19.41 3.28
C GLU A 19 -1.51 19.84 3.76
N ASN A 20 -2.55 19.66 2.93
CA ASN A 20 -3.91 20.04 3.27
C ASN A 20 -4.59 19.05 4.23
N ASN A 21 -3.99 17.88 4.44
CA ASN A 21 -4.53 16.81 5.29
C ASN A 21 -3.76 16.65 6.61
N LYS A 22 -2.94 17.63 6.98
CA LYS A 22 -2.23 17.66 8.26
C LYS A 22 -3.17 17.95 9.43
N VAL A 23 -2.90 17.29 10.54
CA VAL A 23 -3.43 17.61 11.88
C VAL A 23 -2.26 17.65 12.85
N GLY A 24 -1.83 18.86 13.18
CA GLY A 24 -0.57 19.08 13.91
C GLY A 24 0.62 18.67 13.04
N ILE A 25 1.44 17.75 13.55
CA ILE A 25 2.61 17.21 12.84
C ILE A 25 2.32 15.93 12.04
N ASN A 26 1.10 15.39 12.16
CA ASN A 26 0.70 14.13 11.52
C ASN A 26 -0.19 14.37 10.31
N VAL A 27 -0.31 13.38 9.42
CA VAL A 27 -1.20 13.42 8.24
C VAL A 27 -2.31 12.38 8.36
N LYS A 28 -3.56 12.79 8.07
CA LYS A 28 -4.71 11.87 7.97
C LYS A 28 -4.56 10.98 6.74
N ALA A 29 -4.25 9.70 6.96
CA ALA A 29 -3.82 8.79 5.90
C ALA A 29 -4.89 8.61 4.80
N ALA A 30 -6.13 8.27 5.17
CA ALA A 30 -7.19 8.01 4.20
C ALA A 30 -7.60 9.27 3.41
N SER A 31 -7.66 10.43 4.07
CA SER A 31 -7.96 11.70 3.40
C SER A 31 -6.82 12.15 2.49
N ALA A 32 -5.56 11.95 2.89
CA ALA A 32 -4.41 12.22 2.04
C ALA A 32 -4.34 11.29 0.82
N LEU A 33 -4.59 9.99 0.99
CA LEU A 33 -4.67 9.03 -0.10
C LEU A 33 -5.74 9.43 -1.12
N ARG A 34 -6.96 9.73 -0.67
CA ARG A 34 -8.05 10.21 -1.56
C ARG A 34 -7.69 11.51 -2.29
N ALA A 35 -6.98 12.43 -1.63
CA ALA A 35 -6.52 13.66 -2.26
C ALA A 35 -5.40 13.42 -3.28
N PHE A 36 -4.65 12.32 -3.16
CA PHE A 36 -3.57 11.94 -4.06
C PHE A 36 -4.06 11.18 -5.31
N THR A 37 -5.21 10.50 -5.24
CA THR A 37 -5.75 9.64 -6.33
C THR A 37 -5.72 10.30 -7.71
N ALA A 38 -6.23 11.53 -7.85
CA ALA A 38 -6.24 12.21 -9.15
C ALA A 38 -4.84 12.49 -9.72
N HIS A 39 -3.85 12.75 -8.86
CA HIS A 39 -2.46 12.91 -9.30
C HIS A 39 -1.87 11.57 -9.76
N ALA A 40 -2.16 10.51 -9.01
CA ALA A 40 -1.72 9.17 -9.35
C ALA A 40 -2.34 8.63 -10.63
N GLU A 41 -3.63 8.86 -10.88
CA GLU A 41 -4.29 8.51 -12.15
C GLU A 41 -3.60 9.19 -13.33
N ALA A 42 -3.36 10.50 -13.24
CA ALA A 42 -2.65 11.25 -14.28
C ALA A 42 -1.20 10.74 -14.47
N PHE A 43 -0.53 10.34 -13.39
CA PHE A 43 0.81 9.75 -13.45
C PHE A 43 0.79 8.36 -14.09
N ALA A 44 -0.20 7.53 -13.73
CA ALA A 44 -0.42 6.20 -14.30
C ALA A 44 -0.65 6.28 -15.81
N GLU A 45 -1.51 7.20 -16.26
CA GLU A 45 -1.77 7.43 -17.69
C GLU A 45 -0.51 7.94 -18.41
N ALA A 46 0.19 8.92 -17.84
CA ALA A 46 1.35 9.54 -18.49
C ALA A 46 2.55 8.58 -18.64
N PHE A 47 2.74 7.68 -17.68
CA PHE A 47 3.94 6.82 -17.60
C PHE A 47 3.67 5.34 -17.85
N GLY A 48 2.40 4.95 -18.01
CA GLY A 48 1.99 3.56 -18.20
C GLY A 48 2.36 2.69 -17.00
N VAL A 49 2.03 3.14 -15.78
CA VAL A 49 2.26 2.38 -14.55
C VAL A 49 0.95 1.83 -13.98
N ASP A 50 1.05 0.68 -13.33
CA ASP A 50 -0.08 -0.12 -12.86
C ASP A 50 -0.53 0.24 -11.44
N HIS A 51 0.36 0.88 -10.68
CA HIS A 51 0.18 1.32 -9.29
C HIS A 51 1.11 2.48 -8.97
N VAL A 52 0.64 3.42 -8.15
CA VAL A 52 1.41 4.59 -7.70
C VAL A 52 1.35 4.69 -6.19
N THR A 53 2.52 4.60 -5.54
CA THR A 53 2.63 4.76 -4.10
C THR A 53 3.16 6.15 -3.73
N LEU A 54 2.44 6.85 -2.85
CA LEU A 54 2.96 8.02 -2.15
C LEU A 54 3.73 7.59 -0.90
N ILE A 55 5.02 7.91 -0.84
CA ILE A 55 5.83 7.74 0.37
C ILE A 55 6.02 9.12 1.01
N THR A 56 5.71 9.24 2.31
CA THR A 56 5.78 10.51 3.04
C THR A 56 6.65 10.39 4.29
N GLY A 57 7.42 11.43 4.59
CA GLY A 57 8.16 11.55 5.85
C GLY A 57 7.32 12.09 7.02
N TYR A 58 6.02 12.31 6.82
CA TYR A 58 5.09 12.65 7.89
C TYR A 58 4.53 11.41 8.53
N ASP A 59 4.40 11.43 9.86
CA ASP A 59 3.73 10.35 10.56
C ASP A 59 2.23 10.31 10.25
N LEU A 60 1.74 9.11 10.01
CA LEU A 60 0.36 8.90 9.61
C LEU A 60 -0.54 8.65 10.80
N ARG A 61 -1.82 8.96 10.59
CA ARG A 61 -2.88 8.67 11.54
C ARG A 61 -4.17 8.32 10.81
N SER A 62 -4.96 7.50 11.47
CA SER A 62 -6.39 7.35 11.19
C SER A 62 -7.11 8.69 11.31
N GLU A 63 -8.27 8.76 10.68
CA GLU A 63 -9.15 9.92 10.69
C GLU A 63 -9.60 10.31 12.11
N ASN A 64 -9.78 9.30 12.97
CA ASN A 64 -10.40 9.44 14.29
C ASN A 64 -9.42 9.25 15.45
N LEU A 65 -8.27 8.63 15.23
CA LEU A 65 -7.28 8.32 16.27
C LEU A 65 -5.97 9.08 16.03
N THR A 66 -5.11 9.12 17.03
CA THR A 66 -3.79 9.76 16.96
C THR A 66 -2.70 8.70 16.78
N ARG A 67 -2.01 8.72 15.62
CA ARG A 67 -0.84 7.87 15.25
C ARG A 67 -1.02 6.37 15.49
N ASP A 68 -1.63 5.72 14.52
CA ASP A 68 -1.99 4.30 14.58
C ASP A 68 -1.82 3.59 13.24
N LEU A 69 -1.26 4.26 12.23
CA LEU A 69 -1.18 3.73 10.87
C LEU A 69 0.23 3.93 10.32
N LEU A 70 0.75 2.94 9.58
CA LEU A 70 2.00 3.05 8.83
C LEU A 70 1.76 3.18 7.33
N GLY A 71 0.58 2.79 6.86
CA GLY A 71 0.19 2.86 5.46
C GLY A 71 -1.31 2.69 5.27
N VAL A 72 -1.78 2.99 4.07
CA VAL A 72 -3.14 2.74 3.61
C VAL A 72 -3.18 2.57 2.09
N ALA A 73 -4.05 1.71 1.58
CA ALA A 73 -4.28 1.52 0.16
C ALA A 73 -5.77 1.39 -0.18
N PHE A 74 -6.12 1.62 -1.43
CA PHE A 74 -7.38 1.14 -1.97
C PHE A 74 -7.26 -0.35 -2.28
N SER A 75 -8.24 -1.13 -1.80
CA SER A 75 -8.33 -2.55 -2.10
C SER A 75 -8.62 -2.77 -3.58
N PHE A 76 -7.99 -3.79 -4.19
CA PHE A 76 -8.14 -4.08 -5.62
C PHE A 76 -7.77 -2.89 -6.54
N GLY A 77 -6.87 -2.02 -6.08
CA GLY A 77 -6.48 -0.79 -6.75
C GLY A 77 -5.64 -0.99 -8.02
N VAL A 78 -4.82 -2.05 -8.11
CA VAL A 78 -3.89 -2.22 -9.25
C VAL A 78 -4.67 -2.27 -10.58
N CYS A 79 -4.23 -1.48 -11.56
CA CYS A 79 -4.89 -1.37 -12.88
C CYS A 79 -6.38 -0.99 -12.82
N SER A 80 -6.78 -0.28 -11.76
CA SER A 80 -8.12 0.30 -11.59
C SER A 80 -8.11 1.82 -11.72
N VAL A 81 -9.24 2.47 -11.45
CA VAL A 81 -9.32 3.94 -11.35
C VAL A 81 -8.70 4.48 -10.05
N GLU A 82 -8.42 3.65 -9.04
CA GLU A 82 -7.78 4.07 -7.79
C GLU A 82 -6.48 3.27 -7.50
N PRO A 83 -5.46 3.31 -8.38
CA PRO A 83 -4.27 2.46 -8.27
C PRO A 83 -3.25 3.04 -7.29
N THR A 84 -3.68 3.29 -6.04
CA THR A 84 -2.88 4.06 -5.09
C THR A 84 -2.76 3.45 -3.70
N SER A 85 -1.58 3.65 -3.15
CA SER A 85 -1.28 3.44 -1.74
C SER A 85 -0.48 4.61 -1.18
N LEU A 86 -0.47 4.75 0.13
CA LEU A 86 0.25 5.77 0.87
C LEU A 86 1.00 5.08 2.02
N VAL A 87 2.29 5.36 2.17
CA VAL A 87 3.16 4.73 3.18
C VAL A 87 3.98 5.80 3.91
N GLU A 88 4.15 5.64 5.21
CA GLU A 88 5.07 6.40 6.04
C GLU A 88 6.50 5.89 5.87
N GLU A 89 7.45 6.79 5.67
CA GLU A 89 8.88 6.47 5.63
C GLU A 89 9.44 6.37 7.06
N SER A 90 9.89 5.18 7.44
CA SER A 90 10.49 4.91 8.76
C SER A 90 12.03 4.90 8.76
N PHE A 91 12.68 5.01 7.59
CA PHE A 91 14.13 4.83 7.39
C PHE A 91 14.67 3.47 7.84
N THR A 92 13.81 2.46 7.90
CA THR A 92 14.16 1.06 8.25
C THR A 92 13.54 0.09 7.23
N GLU A 93 13.76 -1.22 7.42
CA GLU A 93 13.10 -2.27 6.64
C GLU A 93 11.57 -2.21 6.71
N GLN A 94 11.03 -1.57 7.74
CA GLN A 94 9.59 -1.39 7.95
C GLN A 94 8.94 -0.67 6.76
N THR A 95 9.57 0.35 6.16
CA THR A 95 9.02 1.02 4.97
C THR A 95 8.76 0.02 3.84
N ALA A 96 9.71 -0.88 3.58
CA ALA A 96 9.58 -1.87 2.50
C ALA A 96 8.50 -2.93 2.83
N ASN A 97 8.44 -3.38 4.08
CA ASN A 97 7.40 -4.31 4.53
C ASN A 97 6.00 -3.68 4.45
N THR A 98 5.82 -2.44 4.96
CA THR A 98 4.55 -1.72 4.88
C THR A 98 4.18 -1.42 3.42
N LEU A 99 5.13 -1.04 2.57
CA LEU A 99 4.86 -0.89 1.13
C LEU A 99 4.35 -2.19 0.51
N ALA A 100 4.97 -3.33 0.81
CA ALA A 100 4.50 -4.63 0.32
C ALA A 100 3.10 -4.97 0.84
N HIS A 101 2.80 -4.66 2.11
CA HIS A 101 1.49 -4.82 2.72
C HIS A 101 0.42 -4.00 1.98
N GLU A 102 0.68 -2.72 1.74
CA GLU A 102 -0.26 -1.83 1.06
C GLU A 102 -0.47 -2.23 -0.42
N ILE A 103 0.58 -2.67 -1.11
CA ILE A 103 0.44 -3.25 -2.46
C ILE A 103 -0.37 -4.55 -2.40
N GLY A 104 -0.21 -5.36 -1.35
CA GLY A 104 -1.03 -6.56 -1.13
C GLY A 104 -2.51 -6.25 -1.07
N HIS A 105 -2.91 -5.19 -0.35
CA HIS A 105 -4.27 -4.68 -0.38
C HIS A 105 -4.72 -4.27 -1.79
N SER A 106 -3.89 -3.53 -2.53
CA SER A 106 -4.21 -3.14 -3.91
C SER A 106 -4.27 -4.32 -4.88
N LEU A 107 -3.66 -5.47 -4.55
CA LEU A 107 -3.83 -6.74 -5.26
C LEU A 107 -4.99 -7.60 -4.72
N GLY A 108 -5.77 -7.05 -3.78
CA GLY A 108 -7.01 -7.64 -3.28
C GLY A 108 -6.90 -8.35 -1.93
N CYS A 109 -5.70 -8.50 -1.37
CA CYS A 109 -5.54 -9.22 -0.11
C CYS A 109 -6.21 -8.49 1.05
N GLY A 110 -6.91 -9.27 1.90
CA GLY A 110 -7.26 -8.84 3.26
C GLY A 110 -6.11 -9.13 4.22
N HIS A 111 -6.26 -8.69 5.47
CA HIS A 111 -5.33 -9.09 6.53
C HIS A 111 -5.40 -10.60 6.80
N ASP A 112 -4.27 -11.21 7.13
CA ASP A 112 -4.24 -12.56 7.69
C ASP A 112 -5.00 -12.58 9.02
N GLY A 113 -5.83 -13.61 9.25
CA GLY A 113 -6.68 -13.73 10.44
C GLY A 113 -8.02 -12.99 10.34
N ALA A 114 -8.26 -12.23 9.26
CA ALA A 114 -9.52 -11.51 9.04
C ALA A 114 -10.40 -12.23 8.01
N GLY A 115 -11.16 -13.24 8.47
CA GLY A 115 -12.12 -13.96 7.62
C GLY A 115 -11.50 -14.91 6.60
N ASN A 116 -10.25 -15.31 6.81
CA ASN A 116 -9.53 -16.34 6.05
C ASN A 116 -8.84 -17.33 7.01
N ASP A 117 -8.27 -18.40 6.46
CA ASP A 117 -7.67 -19.50 7.24
C ASP A 117 -6.22 -19.23 7.70
N CYS A 118 -5.62 -18.11 7.27
CA CYS A 118 -4.28 -17.71 7.68
C CYS A 118 -4.34 -17.01 9.03
N ARG A 119 -3.24 -17.03 9.78
CA ARG A 119 -3.18 -16.50 11.15
C ARG A 119 -2.34 -15.23 11.21
N GLU A 120 -2.81 -14.23 11.94
CA GLU A 120 -2.01 -13.03 12.21
C GLU A 120 -0.69 -13.37 12.94
N GLU A 121 -0.69 -14.40 13.79
CA GLU A 121 0.48 -14.83 14.57
C GLU A 121 1.54 -15.55 13.74
N ASP A 122 1.30 -15.77 12.45
CA ASP A 122 2.31 -16.27 11.52
C ASP A 122 3.16 -15.15 10.93
N PHE A 123 2.79 -13.88 11.16
CA PHE A 123 3.57 -12.70 10.78
C PHE A 123 3.95 -12.67 9.30
N PHE A 124 3.07 -13.11 8.41
CA PHE A 124 3.25 -12.89 6.98
C PHE A 124 3.04 -11.41 6.61
N VAL A 125 3.37 -11.02 5.39
CA VAL A 125 3.27 -9.61 4.93
C VAL A 125 1.91 -8.98 5.26
N MET A 126 0.81 -9.74 5.15
CA MET A 126 -0.55 -9.24 5.41
C MET A 126 -1.00 -9.36 6.87
N ALA A 127 -0.09 -9.63 7.81
CA ALA A 127 -0.42 -9.53 9.23
C ALA A 127 -0.82 -8.07 9.56
N PRO A 128 -1.88 -7.85 10.38
CA PRO A 128 -2.38 -6.50 10.70
C PRO A 128 -1.46 -5.74 11.69
N SER A 129 -0.39 -6.38 12.15
CA SER A 129 0.58 -5.85 13.11
C SER A 129 1.96 -5.85 12.49
N ASN A 130 2.76 -4.85 12.81
CA ASN A 130 4.16 -4.75 12.39
C ASN A 130 5.13 -5.48 13.35
N ALA A 131 4.62 -6.27 14.28
CA ALA A 131 5.44 -7.07 15.17
C ALA A 131 6.23 -8.12 14.37
N LEU A 132 7.47 -8.37 14.78
CA LEU A 132 8.32 -9.39 14.18
C LEU A 132 8.21 -10.72 14.95
N PRO A 133 8.30 -11.86 14.25
CA PRO A 133 8.31 -13.16 14.88
C PRO A 133 9.56 -13.31 15.76
N THR A 134 9.39 -13.96 16.91
CA THR A 134 10.51 -14.29 17.82
C THR A 134 11.14 -15.65 17.51
N SER A 135 10.48 -16.46 16.68
CA SER A 135 10.91 -17.81 16.35
C SER A 135 11.58 -17.86 14.96
N ILE A 136 12.65 -18.64 14.84
CA ILE A 136 13.48 -18.70 13.62
C ILE A 136 12.69 -19.31 12.44
N ASP A 137 11.81 -20.26 12.70
CA ASP A 137 10.95 -20.90 11.70
C ASP A 137 10.02 -19.92 10.98
N LYS A 138 9.68 -18.80 11.62
CA LYS A 138 8.87 -17.72 11.05
C LYS A 138 9.70 -16.53 10.57
N GLY A 139 11.04 -16.57 10.69
CA GLY A 139 11.90 -15.41 10.48
C GLY A 139 11.82 -14.79 9.07
N SER A 140 11.43 -15.57 8.06
CA SER A 140 11.22 -15.09 6.69
C SER A 140 9.79 -14.65 6.40
N ASN A 141 8.84 -14.97 7.28
CA ASN A 141 7.41 -14.78 7.03
C ASN A 141 7.07 -13.32 6.76
N PRO A 142 7.58 -12.32 7.50
CA PRO A 142 7.10 -10.97 7.26
C PRO A 142 7.54 -10.43 5.89
N TRP A 143 8.47 -11.10 5.18
CA TRP A 143 8.86 -10.77 3.81
C TRP A 143 8.25 -11.73 2.77
N THR A 144 7.26 -12.52 3.17
CA THR A 144 6.56 -13.53 2.36
C THR A 144 5.05 -13.32 2.47
N PHE A 145 4.32 -13.38 1.36
CA PHE A 145 2.86 -13.40 1.42
C PHE A 145 2.35 -14.77 1.88
N SER A 146 1.30 -14.77 2.70
CA SER A 146 0.61 -16.00 3.10
C SER A 146 -0.08 -16.66 1.90
N THR A 147 -0.42 -17.94 2.01
CA THR A 147 -1.19 -18.63 0.97
C THR A 147 -2.54 -17.97 0.72
N CYS A 148 -3.19 -17.46 1.77
CA CYS A 148 -4.47 -16.76 1.64
C CYS A 148 -4.36 -15.51 0.77
N CYS A 149 -3.30 -14.72 0.94
CA CYS A 149 -3.08 -13.57 0.08
C CYS A 149 -2.69 -13.99 -1.33
N VAL A 150 -1.80 -14.99 -1.50
CA VAL A 150 -1.40 -15.48 -2.83
C VAL A 150 -2.59 -15.97 -3.66
N ASP A 151 -3.52 -16.72 -3.06
CA ASP A 151 -4.72 -17.21 -3.76
C ASP A 151 -5.59 -16.04 -4.23
N VAL A 152 -5.79 -15.03 -3.37
CA VAL A 152 -6.55 -13.82 -3.72
C VAL A 152 -5.87 -13.01 -4.83
N MET A 153 -4.55 -12.84 -4.77
CA MET A 153 -3.80 -12.16 -5.84
C MET A 153 -3.99 -12.89 -7.18
N PHE A 154 -3.92 -14.22 -7.17
CA PHE A 154 -4.10 -15.02 -8.37
C PHE A 154 -5.50 -14.83 -8.97
N ASP A 155 -6.55 -14.92 -8.15
CA ASP A 155 -7.93 -14.73 -8.58
C ASP A 155 -8.18 -13.30 -9.09
N PHE A 156 -7.63 -12.29 -8.42
CA PHE A 156 -7.75 -10.89 -8.83
C PHE A 156 -7.15 -10.66 -10.21
N LEU A 157 -5.90 -11.07 -10.43
CA LEU A 157 -5.20 -10.91 -11.70
C LEU A 157 -5.84 -11.74 -12.82
N ALA A 158 -6.39 -12.91 -12.49
CA ALA A 158 -7.04 -13.79 -13.45
C ALA A 158 -8.45 -13.31 -13.87
N THR A 159 -9.19 -12.67 -12.96
CA THR A 159 -10.63 -12.40 -13.13
C THR A 159 -10.93 -10.92 -13.40
N TYR A 160 -10.27 -10.02 -12.68
CA TYR A 160 -10.69 -8.63 -12.59
C TYR A 160 -9.78 -7.65 -13.33
N VAL A 161 -8.59 -8.08 -13.74
CA VAL A 161 -7.77 -7.34 -14.71
C VAL A 161 -8.28 -7.69 -16.12
N PRO A 162 -8.99 -6.78 -16.81
CA PRO A 162 -9.61 -7.05 -18.10
C PRO A 162 -8.57 -7.52 -19.12
N SER A 163 -8.92 -8.48 -19.97
CA SER A 163 -7.98 -9.09 -20.94
C SER A 163 -7.35 -8.08 -21.91
N ASP A 164 -8.04 -6.98 -22.18
CA ASP A 164 -7.61 -5.83 -23.00
C ASP A 164 -6.66 -4.87 -22.25
N ILE A 165 -6.80 -4.76 -20.92
CA ILE A 165 -5.87 -4.04 -20.04
C ILE A 165 -4.71 -4.94 -19.61
N ARG A 166 -4.80 -6.28 -19.70
CA ARG A 166 -3.73 -7.25 -19.37
C ARG A 166 -2.48 -7.19 -20.28
N SER A 167 -2.45 -6.26 -21.24
CA SER A 167 -1.26 -5.90 -22.01
C SER A 167 -0.69 -4.52 -21.62
N GLN A 168 -1.44 -3.76 -20.82
CA GLN A 168 -1.15 -2.42 -20.32
C GLN A 168 -0.84 -2.45 -18.83
N CYS A 169 -1.52 -3.29 -18.04
CA CYS A 169 -0.95 -4.17 -17.00
C CYS A 169 -0.07 -5.22 -17.72
#